data_AF-A0A496TKW3-F1
#
_entry.id   AF-A0A496TKW3-F1
#
_cell.length_a   1.000
_cell.length_b   1.000
_cell.length_c   1.000
_cell.angle_alpha   90.00
_cell.angle_beta   90.00
_cell.angle_gamma   90.00
#
_symmetry.space_group_name_H-M   'P 1'
#
loop_
_entity.id
_entity.type
_entity.pdbx_description
1 polymer ?
#
loop_
_entity_poly.entity_id
_entity_poly.type
_entity_poly.pdbx_seq_one_letter_code
_entity_poly.pdbx_strand_id
1 'polypeptide(L)'
;MKKPFYWILIFLGLIALFPLRQYTDVVQFNEVSKDFGAWALLPSLVALILCFATKEVIPSLFVGIFLGGIVSGKFNIVQEYLIPSIGSAKYGEILLVYLWCLGGLIGIWTRTGGAQHFATWAGRRIARSRRSAKFFAFLMGVLFHQGGTISTILAGSTVKPICDAKKVSHEELSYIIDSTASPVATLLPFNVWPIYIGSLVLGTSPIFADAAISKSYLFKAIPVNFYCWVAILFTFLLSWEKLPYYGKRMQLAMQRVKATNKLDRDGSNPLVSKELTTLAMPKNYQSGLEDFVFPIGVLLIVAIGPYVLTGKLRVSEAFVMSVLAAMGLALYKGMDLKTVIEGFVEG
;
A
#
# COMPACT_ATOMS: atom_id res chain seq x y z
N MET A 1 26.77 -10.43 -18.46
CA MET A 1 25.92 -10.07 -19.62
C MET A 1 24.96 -8.97 -19.19
N LYS A 2 24.87 -7.85 -19.93
CA LYS A 2 24.20 -6.63 -19.47
C LYS A 2 22.66 -6.81 -19.40
N LYS A 3 22.03 -6.37 -18.32
CA LYS A 3 20.56 -6.34 -18.08
C LYS A 3 19.67 -6.08 -19.32
N PRO A 4 19.97 -5.16 -20.25
CA PRO A 4 19.16 -4.93 -21.46
C PRO A 4 19.01 -6.13 -22.41
N PHE A 5 19.98 -7.07 -22.45
CA PHE A 5 19.93 -8.17 -23.41
C PHE A 5 18.81 -9.19 -23.10
N TYR A 6 18.50 -9.41 -21.83
CA TYR A 6 17.42 -10.32 -21.41
C TYR A 6 16.05 -9.81 -21.86
N TRP A 7 15.82 -8.49 -21.79
CA TRP A 7 14.56 -7.89 -22.21
C TRP A 7 14.33 -8.03 -23.72
N ILE A 8 15.39 -7.96 -24.52
CA ILE A 8 15.30 -8.16 -25.97
C ILE A 8 14.91 -9.61 -26.28
N LEU A 9 15.54 -10.60 -25.64
CA LEU A 9 15.20 -12.01 -25.85
C LEU A 9 13.78 -12.33 -25.38
N ILE A 10 13.37 -11.79 -24.23
CA ILE A 10 11.99 -11.91 -23.75
C ILE A 10 11.03 -11.31 -24.78
N PHE A 11 11.28 -10.09 -25.23
CA PHE A 11 10.44 -9.41 -26.21
C PHE A 11 10.32 -10.19 -27.53
N LEU A 12 11.43 -10.71 -28.06
CA LEU A 12 11.44 -11.55 -29.26
C LEU A 12 10.65 -12.85 -29.08
N GLY A 13 10.80 -13.53 -27.93
CA GLY A 13 10.04 -14.73 -27.60
C GLY A 13 8.53 -14.46 -27.46
N LEU A 14 8.16 -13.31 -26.92
CA LEU A 14 6.76 -12.90 -26.76
C LEU A 14 6.11 -12.52 -28.11
N ILE A 15 6.86 -11.88 -29.01
CA ILE A 15 6.39 -11.57 -30.36
C ILE A 15 6.11 -12.84 -31.15
N ALA A 16 6.86 -13.92 -30.94
CA ALA A 16 6.63 -15.20 -31.62
C ALA A 16 5.25 -15.81 -31.30
N LEU A 17 4.60 -15.42 -30.19
CA LEU A 17 3.24 -15.85 -29.85
C LEU A 17 2.17 -15.13 -30.69
N PHE A 18 2.49 -13.97 -31.26
CA PHE A 18 1.56 -13.23 -32.12
C PHE A 18 1.18 -14.01 -33.40
N PRO A 19 2.12 -14.48 -34.25
CA PRO A 19 1.75 -15.28 -35.41
C PRO A 19 1.14 -16.64 -35.02
N LEU A 20 1.55 -17.21 -33.89
CA LEU A 20 0.94 -18.43 -33.36
C LEU A 20 -0.56 -18.21 -33.08
N ARG A 21 -0.94 -17.10 -32.42
CA ARG A 21 -2.36 -16.75 -32.20
C ARG A 21 -3.11 -16.42 -33.49
N GLN A 22 -2.47 -15.66 -34.38
CA GLN A 22 -3.15 -15.09 -35.56
C GLN A 22 -3.37 -16.13 -36.67
N TYR A 23 -2.45 -17.08 -36.83
CA TYR A 23 -2.42 -18.00 -37.95
C TYR A 23 -2.62 -19.46 -37.57
N THR A 24 -2.79 -19.77 -36.28
CA THR A 24 -3.02 -21.15 -35.82
C THR A 24 -4.11 -21.21 -34.75
N ASP A 25 -4.76 -22.36 -34.65
CA ASP A 25 -5.79 -22.64 -33.63
C ASP A 25 -5.19 -23.08 -32.28
N VAL A 26 -3.87 -22.95 -32.10
CA VAL A 26 -3.16 -23.41 -30.89
C VAL A 26 -3.55 -22.57 -29.67
N VAL A 27 -3.71 -21.26 -29.86
CA VAL A 27 -4.19 -20.33 -28.83
C VAL A 27 -5.55 -19.85 -29.31
N GLN A 28 -6.63 -20.45 -28.82
CA GLN A 28 -7.99 -20.07 -29.20
C GLN A 28 -8.93 -20.09 -28.02
N PHE A 29 -10.01 -19.33 -28.12
CA PHE A 29 -11.09 -19.35 -27.14
C PHE A 29 -11.90 -20.64 -27.34
N ASN A 30 -12.04 -21.42 -26.28
CA ASN A 30 -12.85 -22.62 -26.31
C ASN A 30 -14.30 -22.26 -25.99
N GLU A 31 -15.18 -22.37 -26.99
CA GLU A 31 -16.60 -22.03 -26.86
C GLU A 31 -17.37 -22.95 -25.90
N VAL A 32 -16.90 -24.18 -25.69
CA VAL A 32 -17.55 -25.16 -24.81
C VAL A 32 -17.24 -24.86 -23.34
N SER A 33 -15.97 -24.63 -23.00
CA SER A 33 -15.55 -24.28 -21.63
C SER A 33 -15.66 -22.78 -21.33
N LYS A 34 -15.85 -21.95 -22.35
CA LYS A 34 -15.84 -20.48 -22.28
C LYS A 34 -14.55 -19.92 -21.68
N ASP A 35 -13.41 -20.49 -22.04
CA ASP A 35 -12.10 -20.08 -21.54
C ASP A 35 -10.98 -20.25 -22.58
N PHE A 36 -9.76 -19.81 -22.24
CA PHE A 36 -8.54 -20.03 -23.03
C PHE A 36 -7.74 -21.25 -22.54
N GLY A 37 -8.33 -22.12 -21.72
CA GLY A 37 -7.64 -23.21 -21.04
C GLY A 37 -6.37 -22.76 -20.32
N ALA A 38 -5.27 -23.50 -20.50
CA ALA A 38 -3.98 -23.19 -19.88
C ALA A 38 -3.37 -21.85 -20.35
N TRP A 39 -3.74 -21.36 -21.54
CA TRP A 39 -3.22 -20.10 -22.07
C TRP A 39 -3.69 -18.88 -21.26
N ALA A 40 -4.82 -18.99 -20.55
CA ALA A 40 -5.30 -17.94 -19.65
C ALA A 40 -4.31 -17.64 -18.49
N LEU A 41 -3.48 -18.62 -18.11
CA LEU A 41 -2.51 -18.47 -17.02
C LEU A 41 -1.21 -17.79 -17.48
N LEU A 42 -0.91 -17.85 -18.79
CA LEU A 42 0.35 -17.38 -19.35
C LEU A 42 0.65 -15.89 -19.00
N PRO A 43 -0.29 -14.94 -19.16
CA PRO A 43 -0.05 -13.53 -18.83
C PRO A 43 0.38 -13.33 -17.37
N SER A 44 -0.38 -13.90 -16.43
CA SER A 44 -0.12 -13.78 -14.99
C SER A 44 1.16 -14.50 -14.56
N LEU A 45 1.43 -15.68 -15.12
CA LEU A 45 2.59 -16.48 -14.75
C LEU A 45 3.88 -15.82 -15.24
N VAL A 46 3.90 -15.32 -16.49
CA VAL A 46 5.05 -14.60 -17.02
C VAL A 46 5.29 -13.31 -16.25
N ALA A 47 4.24 -12.54 -15.95
CA ALA A 47 4.37 -11.34 -15.13
C ALA A 47 4.98 -11.65 -13.74
N LEU A 48 4.53 -12.73 -13.09
CA LEU A 48 5.05 -13.16 -11.79
C LEU A 48 6.52 -13.59 -11.87
N ILE A 49 6.87 -14.42 -12.86
CA ILE A 49 8.25 -14.90 -13.08
C ILE A 49 9.17 -13.72 -13.35
N LEU A 50 8.79 -12.81 -14.25
CA LEU A 50 9.57 -11.63 -14.58
C LEU A 50 9.72 -10.71 -13.37
N CYS A 51 8.68 -10.54 -12.55
CA CYS A 51 8.74 -9.71 -11.36
C CYS A 51 9.83 -10.22 -10.40
N PHE A 52 9.90 -11.53 -10.15
CA PHE A 52 10.94 -12.11 -9.29
C PHE A 52 12.33 -12.12 -9.93
N ALA A 53 12.42 -12.42 -11.22
CA ALA A 53 13.70 -12.52 -11.93
C ALA A 53 14.36 -11.14 -12.12
N THR A 54 13.57 -10.13 -12.48
CA THR A 54 14.06 -8.79 -12.81
C THR A 54 14.09 -7.87 -11.59
N LYS A 55 13.26 -8.16 -10.58
CA LYS A 55 12.95 -7.30 -9.44
C LYS A 55 12.29 -5.98 -9.84
N GLU A 56 11.69 -5.93 -11.03
CA GLU A 56 11.01 -4.75 -11.58
C GLU A 56 9.52 -5.08 -11.80
N VAL A 57 8.66 -4.56 -10.93
CA VAL A 57 7.22 -4.88 -10.95
C VAL A 57 6.53 -4.27 -12.18
N ILE A 58 6.76 -2.98 -12.46
CA ILE A 58 6.05 -2.23 -13.50
C ILE A 58 6.26 -2.84 -14.91
N PRO A 59 7.51 -3.08 -15.37
CA PRO A 59 7.73 -3.69 -16.68
C PRO A 59 7.15 -5.11 -16.78
N SER A 60 7.22 -5.88 -15.69
CA SER A 60 6.69 -7.24 -15.63
C SER A 60 5.16 -7.28 -15.78
N LEU A 61 4.45 -6.35 -15.12
CA LEU A 61 2.99 -6.20 -15.29
C LEU A 61 2.62 -5.77 -16.71
N PHE A 62 3.39 -4.85 -17.31
CA PHE A 62 3.16 -4.42 -18.69
C PHE A 62 3.30 -5.58 -19.69
N VAL A 63 4.32 -6.43 -19.53
CA VAL A 63 4.46 -7.66 -20.31
C VAL A 63 3.27 -8.60 -20.11
N GLY A 64 2.74 -8.70 -18.89
CA GLY A 64 1.50 -9.43 -18.62
C GLY A 64 0.31 -8.89 -19.41
N ILE A 65 0.11 -7.56 -19.44
CA ILE A 65 -0.98 -6.94 -20.22
C ILE A 65 -0.82 -7.22 -21.71
N PHE A 66 0.41 -7.09 -22.23
CA PHE A 66 0.73 -7.40 -23.62
C PHE A 66 0.40 -8.85 -23.99
N LEU A 67 0.80 -9.81 -23.15
CA LEU A 67 0.45 -11.22 -23.31
C LEU A 67 -1.06 -11.47 -23.21
N GLY A 68 -1.75 -10.77 -22.31
CA GLY A 68 -3.20 -10.82 -22.21
C GLY A 68 -3.88 -10.39 -23.51
N GLY A 69 -3.37 -9.35 -24.16
CA GLY A 69 -3.81 -8.92 -25.50
C GLY A 69 -3.57 -9.97 -26.58
N ILE A 70 -2.41 -10.65 -26.56
CA ILE A 70 -2.13 -11.76 -27.49
C ILE A 70 -3.10 -12.92 -27.25
N VAL A 71 -3.21 -13.43 -26.02
CA VAL A 71 -4.04 -14.61 -25.71
C VAL A 71 -5.50 -14.33 -26.07
N SER A 72 -6.03 -13.15 -25.70
CA SER A 72 -7.40 -12.76 -26.01
C SER A 72 -7.66 -12.46 -27.48
N GLY A 73 -6.62 -12.23 -28.30
CA GLY A 73 -6.74 -11.72 -29.67
C GLY A 73 -7.00 -10.21 -29.76
N LYS A 74 -6.99 -9.51 -28.62
CA LYS A 74 -7.18 -8.05 -28.53
C LYS A 74 -5.84 -7.33 -28.53
N PHE A 75 -5.22 -7.23 -29.72
CA PHE A 75 -3.85 -6.73 -29.86
C PHE A 75 -3.69 -5.23 -29.56
N ASN A 76 -4.74 -4.42 -29.75
CA ASN A 76 -4.73 -3.01 -29.38
C ASN A 76 -4.93 -2.84 -27.86
N ILE A 77 -3.91 -3.23 -27.09
CA ILE A 77 -3.98 -3.21 -25.62
C ILE A 77 -4.25 -1.82 -25.03
N VAL A 78 -3.91 -0.76 -25.78
CA VAL A 78 -4.16 0.61 -25.36
C VAL A 78 -5.65 0.88 -25.30
N GLN A 79 -6.37 0.61 -26.38
CA GLN A 79 -7.81 0.84 -26.47
C GLN A 79 -8.62 -0.20 -25.71
N GLU A 80 -8.15 -1.45 -25.67
CA GLU A 80 -8.90 -2.56 -25.09
C GLU A 80 -8.73 -2.66 -23.56
N TYR A 81 -7.58 -2.27 -23.03
CA TYR A 81 -7.26 -2.46 -21.61
C TYR A 81 -6.83 -1.18 -20.91
N LEU A 82 -5.86 -0.43 -21.45
CA LEU A 82 -5.25 0.69 -20.73
C LEU A 82 -6.22 1.88 -20.57
N ILE A 83 -6.78 2.38 -21.68
CA ILE A 83 -7.71 3.52 -21.66
C ILE A 83 -8.96 3.21 -20.83
N PRO A 84 -9.65 2.07 -21.02
CA PRO A 84 -10.81 1.72 -20.20
C PRO A 84 -10.48 1.61 -18.70
N SER A 85 -9.30 1.07 -18.36
CA SER A 85 -8.89 0.92 -16.96
C SER A 85 -8.63 2.28 -16.31
N ILE A 86 -7.84 3.14 -16.97
CA ILE A 86 -7.45 4.47 -16.44
C ILE A 86 -8.64 5.44 -16.44
N GLY A 87 -9.51 5.36 -17.44
CA GLY A 87 -10.71 6.21 -17.56
C GLY A 87 -11.89 5.76 -16.71
N SER A 88 -11.79 4.63 -15.99
CA SER A 88 -12.89 4.11 -15.19
C SER A 88 -13.16 4.96 -13.94
N ALA A 89 -14.44 5.12 -13.58
CA ALA A 89 -14.83 5.80 -12.34
C ALA A 89 -14.16 5.20 -11.10
N LYS A 90 -13.96 3.86 -11.10
CA LYS A 90 -13.28 3.13 -10.04
C LYS A 90 -11.80 3.52 -9.91
N TYR A 91 -11.10 3.67 -11.03
CA TYR A 91 -9.72 4.16 -10.99
C TYR A 91 -9.66 5.62 -10.54
N GLY A 92 -10.62 6.44 -10.98
CA GLY A 92 -10.79 7.81 -10.46
C GLY A 92 -10.99 7.86 -8.95
N GLU A 93 -11.79 6.96 -8.37
CA GLU A 93 -11.97 6.83 -6.92
C GLU A 93 -10.64 6.47 -6.21
N ILE A 94 -9.88 5.53 -6.77
CA ILE A 94 -8.55 5.15 -6.24
C ILE A 94 -7.60 6.35 -6.26
N LEU A 95 -7.57 7.13 -7.35
CA LEU A 95 -6.75 8.35 -7.44
C LEU A 95 -7.21 9.40 -6.43
N LEU A 96 -8.51 9.65 -6.30
CA LEU A 96 -9.05 10.60 -5.34
C LEU A 96 -8.63 10.24 -3.91
N VAL A 97 -8.77 8.98 -3.50
CA VAL A 97 -8.45 8.55 -2.14
C VAL A 97 -6.94 8.56 -1.88
N TYR A 98 -6.15 7.95 -2.76
CA TYR A 98 -4.74 7.72 -2.49
C TYR A 98 -3.81 8.82 -2.96
N LEU A 99 -4.04 9.39 -4.15
CA LEU A 99 -3.21 10.48 -4.66
C LEU A 99 -3.61 11.80 -4.00
N TRP A 100 -4.89 12.18 -4.09
CA TRP A 100 -5.31 13.51 -3.63
C TRP A 100 -5.51 13.57 -2.13
N CYS A 101 -6.33 12.67 -1.57
CA CYS A 101 -6.66 12.80 -0.16
C CYS A 101 -5.50 12.40 0.74
N LEU A 102 -4.89 11.23 0.50
CA LEU A 102 -3.80 10.75 1.34
C LEU A 102 -2.49 11.53 1.13
N GLY A 103 -2.13 11.86 -0.13
CA GLY A 103 -1.03 12.79 -0.43
C GLY A 103 -1.25 14.16 0.21
N GLY A 104 -2.42 14.75 0.00
CA GLY A 104 -2.79 16.02 0.61
C GLY A 104 -2.76 16.01 2.14
N LEU A 105 -3.20 14.94 2.79
CA LEU A 105 -3.11 14.80 4.25
C LEU A 105 -1.65 14.77 4.73
N ILE A 106 -0.78 14.04 4.02
CA ILE A 106 0.66 14.00 4.30
C ILE A 106 1.28 15.38 4.11
N GLY A 107 0.90 16.10 3.06
CA GLY A 107 1.34 17.47 2.80
C GLY A 107 0.94 18.45 3.91
N ILE A 108 -0.33 18.39 4.37
CA ILE A 108 -0.79 19.17 5.52
C ILE A 108 -0.04 18.81 6.80
N TRP A 109 0.22 17.52 7.07
CA TRP A 109 1.03 17.13 8.22
C TRP A 109 2.48 17.60 8.13
N THR A 110 3.02 17.72 6.92
CA THR A 110 4.37 18.26 6.70
C THR A 110 4.42 19.76 6.99
N ARG A 111 3.36 20.52 6.64
CA ARG A 111 3.23 21.95 6.94
C ARG A 111 2.85 22.25 8.39
N THR A 112 2.11 21.37 9.06
CA THR A 112 1.69 21.55 10.46
C THR A 112 2.65 20.91 11.47
N GLY A 113 3.51 19.99 11.02
CA GLY A 113 4.35 19.13 11.86
C GLY A 113 3.57 18.14 12.75
N GLY A 114 2.26 17.97 12.52
CA GLY A 114 1.39 17.19 13.39
C GLY A 114 1.86 15.74 13.60
N ALA A 115 2.27 15.06 12.52
CA ALA A 115 2.80 13.69 12.60
C ALA A 115 4.08 13.61 13.46
N GLN A 116 4.99 14.59 13.33
CA GLN A 116 6.22 14.65 14.11
C GLN A 116 5.96 14.99 15.59
N HIS A 117 5.00 15.88 15.86
CA HIS A 117 4.59 16.21 17.22
C HIS A 117 3.97 14.99 17.91
N PHE A 118 3.05 14.32 17.23
CA PHE A 118 2.46 13.05 17.69
C PHE A 118 3.53 11.99 17.94
N ALA A 119 4.47 11.81 17.02
CA ALA A 119 5.58 10.87 17.17
C ALA A 119 6.43 11.18 18.41
N THR A 120 6.75 12.46 18.64
CA THR A 120 7.52 12.90 19.81
C THR A 120 6.77 12.63 21.11
N TRP A 121 5.47 12.95 21.15
CA TRP A 121 4.61 12.67 22.30
C TRP A 121 4.50 11.17 22.58
N ALA A 122 4.25 10.36 21.55
CA ALA A 122 4.15 8.91 21.66
C ALA A 122 5.48 8.29 22.09
N GLY A 123 6.61 8.80 21.59
CA GLY A 123 7.96 8.42 21.99
C GLY A 123 8.21 8.64 23.49
N ARG A 124 7.74 9.77 24.03
CA ARG A 124 7.89 10.10 25.46
C ARG A 124 6.95 9.28 26.36
N ARG A 125 5.70 9.07 25.94
CA ARG A 125 4.65 8.49 26.80
C ARG A 125 4.52 6.97 26.66
N ILE A 126 4.62 6.44 25.44
CA ILE A 126 4.30 5.06 25.08
C ILE A 126 5.58 4.23 24.86
N ALA A 127 6.45 4.67 23.96
CA ALA A 127 7.60 3.89 23.51
C ALA A 127 8.84 4.08 24.42
N ARG A 128 8.75 3.62 25.67
CA ARG A 128 9.81 3.80 26.69
C ARG A 128 11.02 2.87 26.49
N SER A 129 10.83 1.75 25.80
CA SER A 129 11.79 0.66 25.57
C SER A 129 11.80 0.23 24.10
N ARG A 130 12.80 -0.55 23.69
CA ARG A 130 12.88 -1.14 22.35
C ARG A 130 11.63 -1.97 21.99
N ARG A 131 11.14 -2.79 22.94
CA ARG A 131 9.91 -3.57 22.78
C ARG A 131 8.68 -2.66 22.58
N SER A 132 8.50 -1.67 23.44
CA SER A 132 7.34 -0.76 23.33
C SER A 132 7.41 0.12 22.08
N ALA A 133 8.60 0.48 21.58
CA ALA A 133 8.77 1.14 20.29
C ALA A 133 8.33 0.25 19.11
N LYS A 134 8.74 -1.02 19.09
CA LYS A 134 8.29 -1.96 18.05
C LYS A 134 6.80 -2.24 18.13
N PHE A 135 6.26 -2.40 19.33
CA PHE A 135 4.82 -2.58 19.53
C PHE A 135 4.02 -1.34 19.08
N PHE A 136 4.52 -0.14 19.38
CA PHE A 136 3.94 1.09 18.85
C PHE A 136 3.99 1.14 17.32
N ALA A 137 5.11 0.74 16.71
CA ALA A 137 5.23 0.66 15.27
C ALA A 137 4.21 -0.31 14.64
N PHE A 138 3.99 -1.48 15.27
CA PHE A 138 2.95 -2.42 14.88
C PHE A 138 1.56 -1.80 14.96
N LEU A 139 1.22 -1.12 16.06
CA LEU A 139 -0.09 -0.46 16.22
C LEU A 139 -0.30 0.64 15.18
N MET A 140 0.73 1.44 14.88
CA MET A 140 0.64 2.47 13.83
C MET A 140 0.49 1.85 12.44
N GLY A 141 1.17 0.73 12.17
CA GLY A 141 0.98 -0.03 10.96
C GLY A 141 -0.45 -0.55 10.80
N VAL A 142 -1.03 -1.09 11.88
CA VAL A 142 -2.44 -1.50 11.91
C VAL A 142 -3.38 -0.32 11.76
N LEU A 143 -3.08 0.84 12.37
CA LEU A 143 -3.91 2.03 12.27
C LEU A 143 -3.92 2.60 10.83
N PHE A 144 -2.75 2.73 10.21
CA PHE A 144 -2.57 3.32 8.88
C PHE A 144 -2.62 2.32 7.73
N HIS A 145 -3.10 1.10 7.98
CA HIS A 145 -3.25 0.07 6.97
C HIS A 145 -4.16 0.56 5.81
N GLN A 146 -3.54 0.88 4.68
CA GLN A 146 -4.24 1.23 3.43
C GLN A 146 -3.81 0.34 2.26
N GLY A 147 -2.81 -0.51 2.48
CA GLY A 147 -2.12 -1.30 1.47
C GLY A 147 -0.92 -0.57 0.86
N GLY A 148 0.05 -1.35 0.37
CA GLY A 148 1.14 -0.87 -0.47
C GLY A 148 2.02 0.24 0.11
N THR A 149 2.65 1.00 -0.79
CA THR A 149 3.69 1.99 -0.47
C THR A 149 3.20 3.14 0.39
N ILE A 150 1.94 3.56 0.27
CA ILE A 150 1.48 4.74 1.01
C ILE A 150 1.33 4.41 2.50
N SER A 151 0.87 3.21 2.84
CA SER A 151 0.85 2.72 4.22
C SER A 151 2.25 2.72 4.82
N THR A 152 3.25 2.28 4.05
CA THR A 152 4.62 2.17 4.54
C THR A 152 5.30 3.52 4.68
N ILE A 153 5.01 4.48 3.80
CA ILE A 153 5.46 5.87 3.93
C ILE A 153 4.85 6.52 5.17
N LEU A 154 3.54 6.45 5.34
CA LEU A 154 2.85 7.14 6.43
C LEU A 154 3.18 6.53 7.81
N ALA A 155 3.00 5.23 7.96
CA ALA A 155 3.32 4.55 9.22
C ALA A 155 4.83 4.62 9.51
N GLY A 156 5.66 4.39 8.48
CA GLY A 156 7.11 4.41 8.58
C GLY A 156 7.67 5.76 9.03
N SER A 157 7.27 6.86 8.37
CA SER A 157 7.70 8.22 8.74
C SER A 157 7.27 8.59 10.16
N THR A 158 6.06 8.19 10.58
CA THR A 158 5.54 8.45 11.93
C THR A 158 6.36 7.74 13.02
N VAL A 159 6.73 6.48 12.81
CA VAL A 159 7.34 5.66 13.87
C VAL A 159 8.86 5.67 13.84
N LYS A 160 9.47 6.02 12.70
CA LYS A 160 10.92 5.97 12.50
C LYS A 160 11.69 6.76 13.56
N PRO A 161 11.37 8.03 13.88
CA PRO A 161 12.10 8.77 14.91
C PRO A 161 12.09 8.09 16.28
N ILE A 162 10.98 7.42 16.61
CA ILE A 162 10.80 6.69 17.88
C ILE A 162 11.63 5.40 17.88
N CYS A 163 11.56 4.64 16.79
CA CYS A 163 12.29 3.38 16.61
C CYS A 163 13.80 3.61 16.60
N ASP A 164 14.27 4.66 15.91
CA ASP A 164 15.67 5.04 15.84
C ASP A 164 16.22 5.39 17.23
N ALA A 165 15.49 6.22 17.99
CA ALA A 165 15.84 6.58 19.37
C ALA A 165 15.92 5.37 20.32
N LYS A 166 15.21 4.28 20.00
CA LYS A 166 15.21 3.03 20.77
C LYS A 166 16.04 1.92 20.13
N LYS A 167 16.90 2.24 19.17
CA LYS A 167 17.86 1.31 18.54
C LYS A 167 17.16 0.07 17.97
N VAL A 168 16.04 0.28 17.29
CA VAL A 168 15.39 -0.73 16.43
C VAL A 168 16.09 -0.67 15.08
N SER A 169 16.54 -1.82 14.55
CA SER A 169 17.21 -1.79 13.24
C SER A 169 16.20 -1.39 12.15
N HIS A 170 16.67 -0.74 11.07
CA HIS A 170 15.74 -0.38 9.99
C HIS A 170 15.18 -1.61 9.27
N GLU A 171 15.83 -2.78 9.33
CA GLU A 171 15.26 -4.04 8.86
C GLU A 171 14.11 -4.52 9.74
N GLU A 172 14.23 -4.43 11.08
CA GLU A 172 13.11 -4.73 11.99
C GLU A 172 11.93 -3.79 11.70
N LEU A 173 12.21 -2.50 11.58
CA LEU A 173 11.18 -1.50 11.31
C LEU A 173 10.51 -1.74 9.95
N SER A 174 11.30 -1.98 8.89
CA SER A 174 10.78 -2.26 7.55
C SER A 174 9.91 -3.50 7.55
N TYR A 175 10.33 -4.56 8.24
CA TYR A 175 9.52 -5.78 8.37
C TYR A 175 8.19 -5.53 9.08
N ILE A 176 8.21 -4.75 10.18
CA ILE A 176 6.99 -4.41 10.91
C ILE A 176 6.02 -3.66 10.00
N ILE A 177 6.49 -2.58 9.39
CA ILE A 177 5.64 -1.65 8.63
C ILE A 177 5.11 -2.30 7.35
N ASP A 178 5.94 -3.04 6.62
CA ASP A 178 5.54 -3.77 5.41
C ASP A 178 4.52 -4.88 5.71
N SER A 179 4.78 -5.68 6.75
CA SER A 179 3.89 -6.79 7.13
C SER A 179 2.56 -6.32 7.73
N THR A 180 2.49 -5.07 8.23
CA THR A 180 1.24 -4.45 8.65
C THR A 180 0.50 -3.71 7.54
N ALA A 181 1.11 -3.50 6.36
CA ALA A 181 0.49 -2.76 5.27
C ALA A 181 -0.61 -3.62 4.59
N SER A 182 -0.23 -4.40 3.58
CA SER A 182 -1.18 -5.19 2.78
C SER A 182 -1.89 -6.31 3.57
N PRO A 183 -1.24 -7.03 4.50
CA PRO A 183 -1.92 -8.04 5.30
C PRO A 183 -3.07 -7.49 6.14
N VAL A 184 -2.87 -6.37 6.85
CA VAL A 184 -3.94 -5.76 7.65
C VAL A 184 -4.99 -5.14 6.73
N ALA A 185 -4.59 -4.50 5.62
CA ALA A 185 -5.52 -4.00 4.58
C ALA A 185 -6.48 -5.07 4.06
N THR A 186 -6.04 -6.33 4.04
CA THR A 186 -6.84 -7.46 3.60
C THR A 186 -7.78 -7.99 4.71
N LEU A 187 -7.34 -8.01 5.96
CA LEU A 187 -8.15 -8.53 7.08
C LEU A 187 -9.08 -7.50 7.71
N LEU A 188 -8.72 -6.22 7.66
CA LEU A 188 -9.49 -5.10 8.20
C LEU A 188 -10.01 -4.25 7.01
N PRO A 189 -11.18 -4.59 6.46
CA PRO A 189 -11.67 -4.05 5.18
C PRO A 189 -12.25 -2.63 5.29
N PHE A 190 -11.60 -1.72 6.02
CA PHE A 190 -11.95 -0.30 6.14
C PHE A 190 -11.15 0.59 5.18
N ASN A 191 -10.79 0.03 4.02
CA ASN A 191 -10.03 0.68 2.96
C ASN A 191 -10.60 0.28 1.58
N VAL A 192 -10.02 0.79 0.49
CA VAL A 192 -10.54 0.59 -0.88
C VAL A 192 -10.23 -0.82 -1.45
N TRP A 193 -9.30 -1.57 -0.84
CA TRP A 193 -8.83 -2.87 -1.33
C TRP A 193 -9.93 -3.93 -1.55
N PRO A 194 -10.88 -4.16 -0.62
CA PRO A 194 -11.95 -5.15 -0.82
C PRO A 194 -12.88 -4.78 -1.97
N ILE A 195 -13.16 -3.48 -2.16
CA ILE A 195 -13.93 -2.99 -3.32
C ILE A 195 -13.16 -3.27 -4.60
N TYR A 196 -11.84 -3.04 -4.57
CA TYR A 196 -10.98 -3.31 -5.70
C TYR A 196 -11.00 -4.78 -6.12
N ILE A 197 -10.69 -5.70 -5.21
CA ILE A 197 -10.70 -7.13 -5.48
C ILE A 197 -12.10 -7.63 -5.83
N GLY A 198 -13.13 -7.15 -5.15
CA GLY A 198 -14.50 -7.57 -5.37
C GLY A 198 -14.97 -7.29 -6.79
N SER A 199 -14.59 -6.13 -7.34
CA SER A 199 -14.90 -5.82 -8.73
C SER A 199 -14.09 -6.64 -9.74
N LEU A 200 -12.82 -7.00 -9.43
CA LEU A 200 -12.03 -7.86 -10.31
C LEU A 200 -12.65 -9.25 -10.39
N VAL A 201 -13.02 -9.82 -9.24
CA VAL A 201 -13.61 -11.15 -9.14
C VAL A 201 -15.00 -11.19 -9.79
N LEU A 202 -15.80 -10.13 -9.60
CA LEU A 202 -17.08 -9.96 -10.30
C LEU A 202 -16.92 -9.93 -11.83
N GLY A 203 -15.91 -9.23 -12.34
CA GLY A 203 -15.66 -9.12 -13.77
C GLY A 203 -15.02 -10.34 -14.42
N THR A 204 -14.58 -11.34 -13.63
CA THR A 204 -13.78 -12.48 -14.13
C THR A 204 -14.38 -13.84 -13.85
N SER A 205 -15.39 -13.95 -12.99
CA SER A 205 -15.99 -15.23 -12.65
C SER A 205 -17.52 -15.17 -12.71
N PRO A 206 -18.17 -16.09 -13.45
CA PRO A 206 -19.63 -16.13 -13.58
C PRO A 206 -20.34 -16.54 -12.28
N ILE A 207 -19.59 -16.97 -11.26
CA ILE A 207 -20.12 -17.36 -9.94
C ILE A 207 -20.62 -16.12 -9.17
N PHE A 208 -20.11 -14.93 -9.48
CA PHE A 208 -20.49 -13.69 -8.82
C PHE A 208 -21.52 -12.97 -9.67
N ALA A 209 -22.80 -13.09 -9.31
CA ALA A 209 -23.88 -12.48 -10.08
C ALA A 209 -23.95 -10.95 -9.91
N ASP A 210 -23.51 -10.43 -8.76
CA ASP A 210 -23.50 -9.00 -8.47
C ASP A 210 -22.38 -8.61 -7.49
N ALA A 211 -22.23 -7.29 -7.30
CA ALA A 211 -21.25 -6.71 -6.39
C ALA A 211 -21.50 -7.06 -4.92
N ALA A 212 -22.75 -7.31 -4.51
CA ALA A 212 -23.09 -7.66 -3.14
C ALA A 212 -22.63 -9.08 -2.78
N ILE A 213 -22.81 -10.04 -3.70
CA ILE A 213 -22.32 -11.42 -3.55
C ILE A 213 -20.79 -11.44 -3.54
N SER A 214 -20.13 -10.73 -4.47
CA SER A 214 -18.67 -10.62 -4.50
C SER A 214 -18.11 -10.02 -3.21
N LYS A 215 -18.74 -8.95 -2.71
CA LYS A 215 -18.41 -8.35 -1.41
C LYS A 215 -18.57 -9.37 -0.29
N SER A 216 -19.75 -9.99 -0.16
CA SER A 216 -20.03 -10.98 0.90
C SER A 216 -19.02 -12.13 0.90
N TYR A 217 -18.65 -12.63 -0.28
CA TYR A 217 -17.64 -13.66 -0.44
C TYR A 217 -16.27 -13.23 0.09
N LEU A 218 -15.82 -12.01 -0.23
CA LEU A 218 -14.55 -11.48 0.29
C LEU A 218 -14.53 -11.39 1.81
N PHE A 219 -15.62 -10.94 2.44
CA PHE A 219 -15.72 -10.93 3.90
C PHE A 219 -15.67 -12.35 4.48
N LYS A 220 -16.34 -13.32 3.85
CA LYS A 220 -16.26 -14.75 4.23
C LYS A 220 -14.88 -15.36 4.02
N ALA A 221 -14.06 -14.79 3.13
CA ALA A 221 -12.70 -15.25 2.86
C ALA A 221 -11.67 -14.77 3.89
N ILE A 222 -12.00 -13.78 4.74
CA ILE A 222 -11.09 -13.22 5.76
C ILE A 222 -10.52 -14.32 6.69
N PRO A 223 -11.31 -15.24 7.28
CA PRO A 223 -10.78 -16.26 8.18
C PRO A 223 -9.83 -17.25 7.51
N VAL A 224 -10.01 -17.51 6.20
CA VAL A 224 -9.19 -18.46 5.43
C VAL A 224 -8.01 -17.79 4.73
N ASN A 225 -7.78 -16.49 4.97
CA ASN A 225 -6.61 -15.79 4.45
C ASN A 225 -5.36 -16.08 5.31
N PHE A 226 -4.88 -17.33 5.25
CA PHE A 226 -3.83 -17.85 6.12
C PHE A 226 -2.54 -17.01 6.07
N TYR A 227 -2.16 -16.52 4.88
CA TYR A 227 -0.99 -15.66 4.72
C TYR A 227 -1.08 -14.41 5.59
N CYS A 228 -2.21 -13.68 5.52
CA CYS A 228 -2.34 -12.42 6.26
C CYS A 228 -2.35 -12.65 7.77
N TRP A 229 -3.04 -13.70 8.23
CA TRP A 229 -3.07 -14.07 9.66
C TRP A 229 -1.68 -14.44 10.18
N VAL A 230 -0.94 -15.28 9.45
CA VAL A 230 0.41 -15.70 9.84
C VAL A 230 1.38 -14.51 9.81
N ALA A 231 1.31 -13.66 8.79
CA ALA A 231 2.15 -12.47 8.68
C ALA A 231 1.94 -11.54 9.89
N ILE A 232 0.68 -11.17 10.18
CA ILE A 232 0.36 -10.28 11.32
C ILE A 232 0.77 -10.92 12.65
N LEU A 233 0.54 -12.23 12.83
CA LEU A 233 0.97 -12.93 14.03
C LEU A 233 2.49 -12.88 14.20
N PHE A 234 3.26 -13.14 13.15
CA PHE A 234 4.73 -13.05 13.21
C PHE A 234 5.20 -11.64 13.48
N THR A 235 4.58 -10.63 12.87
CA THR A 235 4.91 -9.23 13.12
C THR A 235 4.58 -8.81 14.55
N PHE A 236 3.43 -9.25 15.08
CA PHE A 236 3.06 -9.03 16.48
C PHE A 236 4.08 -9.68 17.42
N LEU A 237 4.43 -10.95 17.20
CA LEU A 237 5.41 -11.66 18.02
C LEU A 237 6.81 -11.03 17.93
N LEU A 238 7.23 -10.57 16.76
CA LEU A 238 8.49 -9.85 16.56
C LEU A 238 8.50 -8.51 17.32
N SER A 239 7.37 -7.80 17.27
CA SER A 239 7.19 -6.52 17.94
C SER A 239 7.16 -6.67 19.46
N TRP A 240 6.59 -7.78 19.93
CA TRP A 240 6.55 -8.16 21.35
C TRP A 240 7.83 -8.87 21.85
N GLU A 241 8.83 -9.06 20.98
CA GLU A 241 10.07 -9.80 21.27
C GLU A 241 9.86 -11.25 21.74
N LYS A 242 8.78 -11.89 21.28
CA LYS A 242 8.44 -13.30 21.54
C LYS A 242 8.50 -14.19 20.30
N LEU A 243 8.98 -13.68 19.17
CA LEU A 243 9.16 -14.50 17.98
C LEU A 243 10.22 -15.58 18.23
N PRO A 244 9.93 -16.88 18.03
CA PRO A 244 10.86 -17.96 18.36
C PRO A 244 12.09 -17.96 17.44
N TYR A 245 11.92 -17.58 16.18
CA TYR A 245 13.00 -17.53 15.20
C TYR A 245 12.89 -16.30 14.31
N TYR A 246 13.92 -15.46 14.32
CA TYR A 246 13.98 -14.21 13.55
C TYR A 246 14.56 -14.38 12.13
N GLY A 247 15.22 -15.51 11.84
CA GLY A 247 16.06 -15.65 10.66
C GLY A 247 17.46 -15.07 10.84
N LYS A 248 18.46 -15.70 10.21
CA LYS A 248 19.88 -15.29 10.31
C LYS A 248 20.11 -13.82 9.95
N ARG A 249 19.43 -13.30 8.92
CA ARG A 249 19.58 -11.91 8.45
C ARG A 249 19.09 -10.89 9.48
N MET A 250 17.93 -11.13 10.08
CA MET A 250 17.37 -10.24 11.10
C MET A 250 18.23 -10.29 12.38
N GLN A 251 18.68 -11.49 12.78
CA GLN A 251 19.59 -11.62 13.93
C GLN A 251 20.88 -10.82 13.75
N LEU A 252 21.50 -10.88 12.57
CA LEU A 252 22.69 -10.11 12.24
C LEU A 252 22.42 -8.60 12.28
N ALA A 253 21.26 -8.13 11.81
CA ALA A 253 20.87 -6.73 11.91
C ALA A 253 20.73 -6.28 13.37
N MET A 254 20.05 -7.07 14.21
CA MET A 254 19.92 -6.79 15.64
C MET A 254 21.27 -6.78 16.36
N GLN A 255 22.18 -7.70 16.01
CA GLN A 255 23.55 -7.76 16.55
C GLN A 255 24.38 -6.55 16.13
N ARG A 256 24.28 -6.13 14.85
CA ARG A 256 24.96 -4.91 14.34
C ARG A 256 24.57 -3.69 15.14
N VAL A 257 23.28 -3.48 15.38
CA VAL A 257 22.79 -2.34 16.16
C VAL A 257 23.35 -2.38 17.58
N LYS A 258 23.36 -3.55 18.23
CA LYS A 258 23.93 -3.71 19.58
C LYS A 258 25.44 -3.44 19.63
N ALA A 259 26.19 -3.92 18.65
CA ALA A 259 27.65 -3.83 18.64
C ALA A 259 28.17 -2.46 18.18
N THR A 260 27.45 -1.78 17.28
CA THR A 260 27.99 -0.60 16.56
C THR A 260 27.09 0.64 16.61
N ASN A 261 25.87 0.52 17.14
CA ASN A 261 24.79 1.52 17.02
C ASN A 261 24.39 1.89 15.57
N LYS A 262 24.89 1.21 14.53
CA LYS A 262 24.47 1.43 13.15
C LYS A 262 23.09 0.82 12.88
N LEU A 263 22.07 1.67 12.70
CA LEU A 263 20.70 1.25 12.38
C LEU A 263 20.57 0.68 10.96
N ASP A 264 21.38 1.19 10.05
CA ASP A 264 21.48 0.74 8.66
C ASP A 264 22.64 -0.22 8.43
N ARG A 265 22.47 -1.11 7.45
CA ARG A 265 23.57 -1.86 6.87
C ARG A 265 24.37 -0.96 5.94
N ASP A 266 25.69 -1.14 5.90
CA ASP A 266 26.56 -0.48 4.93
C ASP A 266 26.10 -0.81 3.48
N GLY A 267 25.95 0.23 2.65
CA GLY A 267 25.45 0.14 1.27
C GLY A 267 23.93 0.00 1.12
N SER A 268 23.16 0.33 2.16
CA SER A 268 21.69 0.41 2.06
C SER A 268 21.22 1.67 1.34
N ASN A 269 20.08 1.59 0.66
CA ASN A 269 19.35 2.71 0.07
C ASN A 269 17.97 2.81 0.72
N PRO A 270 17.80 3.63 1.78
CA PRO A 270 16.51 3.83 2.43
C PRO A 270 15.47 4.43 1.46
N LEU A 271 14.23 3.93 1.52
CA LEU A 271 13.12 4.37 0.66
C LEU A 271 12.57 5.74 1.02
N VAL A 272 12.66 6.15 2.30
CA VAL A 272 12.11 7.41 2.77
C VAL A 272 13.12 8.52 2.47
N SER A 273 12.79 9.39 1.52
CA SER A 273 13.58 10.59 1.24
C SER A 273 13.57 11.49 2.47
N LYS A 274 14.69 12.20 2.70
CA LYS A 274 14.82 13.15 3.81
C LYS A 274 13.76 14.26 3.78
N GLU A 275 13.10 14.46 2.65
CA GLU A 275 12.06 15.47 2.43
C GLU A 275 10.80 15.21 3.27
N LEU A 276 10.42 13.95 3.50
CA LEU A 276 9.34 13.59 4.43
C LEU A 276 9.68 13.81 5.91
N THR A 277 10.95 14.11 6.21
CA THR A 277 11.43 14.49 7.55
C THR A 277 11.77 15.97 7.67
N THR A 278 11.80 16.73 6.57
CA THR A 278 12.03 18.18 6.60
C THR A 278 10.69 18.88 6.82
N LEU A 279 10.46 19.26 8.08
CA LEU A 279 9.33 20.10 8.47
C LEU A 279 9.39 21.44 7.74
N ALA A 280 8.33 21.77 7.00
CA ALA A 280 8.13 23.09 6.39
C ALA A 280 7.10 23.89 7.20
N MET A 281 7.29 23.92 8.53
CA MET A 281 6.35 24.60 9.44
C MET A 281 6.46 26.12 9.34
N PRO A 282 5.35 26.84 9.16
CA PRO A 282 5.33 28.30 9.27
C PRO A 282 5.74 28.74 10.68
N LYS A 283 6.51 29.84 10.78
CA LYS A 283 7.03 30.35 12.06
C LYS A 283 5.94 30.65 13.11
N ASN A 284 4.73 30.96 12.66
CA ASN A 284 3.61 31.35 13.52
C ASN A 284 2.69 30.16 13.87
N TYR A 285 2.97 28.96 13.37
CA TYR A 285 2.14 27.78 13.62
C TYR A 285 2.66 26.99 14.82
N GLN A 286 1.79 26.71 15.78
CA GLN A 286 2.13 25.83 16.90
C GLN A 286 1.56 24.43 16.67
N SER A 287 2.44 23.47 16.41
CA SER A 287 2.05 22.07 16.23
C SER A 287 1.51 21.47 17.52
N GLY A 288 0.39 20.77 17.44
CA GLY A 288 -0.28 20.09 18.54
C GLY A 288 -0.66 18.65 18.18
N LEU A 289 -1.19 17.91 19.16
CA LEU A 289 -1.65 16.53 18.94
C LEU A 289 -2.90 16.47 18.06
N GLU A 290 -3.73 17.48 18.16
CA GLU A 290 -4.94 17.64 17.38
C GLU A 290 -4.66 17.66 15.87
N ASP A 291 -3.52 18.21 15.43
CA ASP A 291 -3.14 18.26 14.00
C ASP A 291 -3.05 16.85 13.37
N PHE A 292 -2.81 15.83 14.20
CA PHE A 292 -2.75 14.43 13.77
C PHE A 292 -3.99 13.63 14.16
N VAL A 293 -4.41 13.74 15.42
CA VAL A 293 -5.48 12.91 15.99
C VAL A 293 -6.85 13.31 15.45
N PHE A 294 -7.10 14.60 15.21
CA PHE A 294 -8.41 15.06 14.77
C PHE A 294 -8.76 14.61 13.34
N PRO A 295 -7.90 14.78 12.31
CA PRO A 295 -8.17 14.25 10.97
C PRO A 295 -8.40 12.74 10.96
N ILE A 296 -7.57 11.98 11.68
CA ILE A 296 -7.73 10.52 11.80
C ILE A 296 -9.01 10.14 12.54
N GLY A 297 -9.38 10.89 13.58
CA GLY A 297 -10.66 10.70 14.25
C GLY A 297 -11.83 10.88 13.29
N VAL A 298 -11.82 11.94 12.48
CA VAL A 298 -12.82 12.18 11.44
C VAL A 298 -12.85 11.04 10.42
N LEU A 299 -11.69 10.62 9.92
CA LEU A 299 -11.55 9.49 9.00
C LEU A 299 -12.24 8.24 9.56
N LEU A 300 -11.88 7.83 10.79
CA LEU A 300 -12.39 6.60 11.41
C LEU A 300 -13.90 6.69 11.68
N ILE A 301 -14.38 7.83 12.18
CA ILE A 301 -15.81 8.03 12.48
C ILE A 301 -16.63 7.98 11.19
N VAL A 302 -16.18 8.64 10.12
CA VAL A 302 -16.92 8.68 8.84
C VAL A 302 -16.80 7.36 8.08
N ALA A 303 -15.69 6.64 8.19
CA ALA A 303 -15.51 5.35 7.53
C ALA A 303 -16.32 4.23 8.22
N ILE A 304 -16.28 4.18 9.56
CA ILE A 304 -16.82 3.07 10.36
C ILE A 304 -18.25 3.36 10.86
N GLY A 305 -18.56 4.61 11.23
CA GLY A 305 -19.86 4.98 11.79
C GLY A 305 -21.05 4.62 10.90
N PRO A 306 -21.06 5.03 9.61
CA PRO A 306 -22.11 4.63 8.67
C PRO A 306 -22.19 3.12 8.46
N TYR A 307 -21.08 2.40 8.54
CA TYR A 307 -21.08 0.94 8.41
C TYR A 307 -21.80 0.26 9.58
N VAL A 308 -21.58 0.73 10.81
CA VAL A 308 -22.28 0.20 12.00
C VAL A 308 -23.79 0.49 11.96
N LEU A 309 -24.19 1.65 11.44
CA LEU A 309 -25.60 2.07 11.41
C LEU A 309 -26.37 1.54 10.20
N THR A 310 -25.74 1.48 9.02
CA THR A 310 -26.41 1.23 7.73
C THR A 310 -25.80 0.10 6.91
N GLY A 311 -24.69 -0.50 7.37
CA GLY A 311 -23.94 -1.53 6.64
C GLY A 311 -23.13 -1.01 5.43
N LYS A 312 -23.14 0.30 5.18
CA LYS A 312 -22.44 0.93 4.05
C LYS A 312 -21.10 1.53 4.49
N LEU A 313 -20.03 1.14 3.80
CA LEU A 313 -18.71 1.75 3.95
C LEU A 313 -18.65 3.03 3.12
N ARG A 314 -18.19 4.13 3.71
CA ARG A 314 -18.03 5.44 3.06
C ARG A 314 -16.57 5.86 3.08
N VAL A 315 -15.72 5.05 2.44
CA VAL A 315 -14.26 5.21 2.49
C VAL A 315 -13.86 6.52 1.82
N SER A 316 -14.34 6.77 0.62
CA SER A 316 -13.98 7.94 -0.18
C SER A 316 -14.40 9.25 0.51
N GLU A 317 -15.62 9.31 1.05
CA GLU A 317 -16.09 10.45 1.82
C GLU A 317 -15.29 10.65 3.13
N ALA A 318 -14.91 9.55 3.81
CA ALA A 318 -14.09 9.64 5.01
C ALA A 318 -12.73 10.29 4.73
N PHE A 319 -12.07 9.91 3.63
CA PHE A 319 -10.79 10.49 3.22
C PHE A 319 -10.91 11.97 2.87
N VAL A 320 -11.93 12.35 2.09
CA VAL A 320 -12.20 13.75 1.76
C VAL A 320 -12.45 14.57 3.04
N MET A 321 -13.31 14.07 3.93
CA MET A 321 -13.63 14.76 5.18
C MET A 321 -12.42 14.86 6.12
N SER A 322 -11.56 13.84 6.16
CA SER A 322 -10.32 13.87 6.96
C SER A 322 -9.38 14.98 6.50
N VAL A 323 -9.20 15.13 5.19
CA VAL A 323 -8.32 16.17 4.62
C VAL A 323 -8.90 17.56 4.85
N LEU A 324 -10.19 17.74 4.59
CA LEU A 324 -10.87 19.01 4.84
C LEU A 324 -10.82 19.38 6.33
N ALA A 325 -10.94 18.40 7.23
CA ALA A 325 -10.78 18.59 8.67
C ALA A 325 -9.35 19.03 9.03
N ALA A 326 -8.32 18.43 8.43
CA ALA A 326 -6.93 18.82 8.62
C ALA A 326 -6.66 20.25 8.14
N MET A 327 -7.12 20.58 6.94
CA MET A 327 -7.02 21.93 6.36
C MET A 327 -7.76 22.96 7.23
N GLY A 328 -9.00 22.65 7.63
CA GLY A 328 -9.82 23.53 8.47
C GLY A 328 -9.18 23.77 9.84
N LEU A 329 -8.60 22.74 10.46
CA LEU A 329 -7.88 22.89 11.72
C LEU A 329 -6.61 23.75 11.56
N ALA A 330 -5.85 23.57 10.49
CA ALA A 330 -4.69 24.39 10.21
C ALA A 330 -5.06 25.87 10.02
N LEU A 331 -6.13 26.15 9.28
CA LEU A 331 -6.68 27.51 9.13
C LEU A 331 -7.14 28.09 10.48
N TYR A 332 -7.88 27.31 11.27
CA TYR A 332 -8.36 27.72 12.59
C TYR A 332 -7.20 28.08 13.54
N LYS A 333 -6.08 27.35 13.46
CA LYS A 333 -4.86 27.61 14.22
C LYS A 333 -4.00 28.75 13.64
N GLY A 334 -4.49 29.46 12.63
CA GLY A 334 -3.87 30.68 12.10
C GLY A 334 -2.92 30.47 10.92
N MET A 335 -2.91 29.29 10.29
CA MET A 335 -2.22 29.10 9.01
C MET A 335 -2.97 29.84 7.90
N ASP A 336 -2.26 30.50 6.99
CA ASP A 336 -2.90 31.16 5.86
C ASP A 336 -3.38 30.14 4.81
N LEU A 337 -4.45 30.48 4.10
CA LEU A 337 -5.06 29.60 3.11
C LEU A 337 -4.10 29.21 1.98
N LYS A 338 -3.20 30.11 1.58
CA LYS A 338 -2.25 29.83 0.51
C LYS A 338 -1.29 28.72 0.93
N THR A 339 -0.72 28.80 2.13
CA THR A 339 0.15 27.77 2.71
C THR A 339 -0.58 26.43 2.89
N VAL A 340 -1.86 26.46 3.30
CA VAL A 340 -2.66 25.23 3.42
C VAL A 340 -2.87 24.57 2.05
N ILE A 341 -3.20 25.34 1.03
CA ILE A 341 -3.39 24.82 -0.34
C ILE A 341 -2.07 24.35 -0.94
N GLU A 342 -0.98 25.11 -0.78
CA GLU A 342 0.37 24.68 -1.19
C GLU A 342 0.74 23.36 -0.50
N GLY A 343 0.49 23.24 0.80
CA GLY A 343 0.69 22.00 1.54
C GLY A 343 -0.12 20.83 0.99
N PHE A 344 -1.39 21.04 0.66
CA PHE A 344 -2.23 20.01 0.05
C PHE A 344 -1.76 19.57 -1.35
N VAL A 345 -1.27 20.51 -2.18
CA VAL A 345 -0.86 20.24 -3.57
C VAL A 345 0.54 19.61 -3.65
N GLU A 346 1.44 19.95 -2.73
CA GLU A 346 2.81 19.42 -2.70
C GLU A 346 2.93 18.02 -2.07
N GLY A 347 1.92 17.59 -1.31
CA GLY A 347 1.86 16.26 -0.70
C GLY A 347 1.28 15.22 -1.64
#